data_AF-A0A953TBJ2-F1
#
_entry.id   AF-A0A953TBJ2-F1
#
_cell.length_a   1.000
_cell.length_b   1.000
_cell.length_c   1.000
_cell.angle_alpha   90.00
_cell.angle_beta   90.00
_cell.angle_gamma   90.00
#
_symmetry.space_group_name_H-M   'P 1'
#
loop_
_entity.id
_entity.type
_entity.pdbx_description
1 polymer ?
#
loop_
_entity_poly.entity_id
_entity_poly.type
_entity_poly.pdbx_seq_one_letter_code
_entity_poly.pdbx_strand_id
1 'polypeptide(L)'
;MENLDAGRVTRHRARAVAGRVPLARVVLLAALTLALSVAACHHLLPVDTKPLEGMSYDAIEQLKTLDITAPEVAEVAKAHLGGFSDHSCVEMFRIFRERHQAFNAGDAVAGLARVGISEDTILELARLKQLDFGAGELQAMRLAGLSEPILLEVARHRAAGKPVLAGASLAQLRNTGVHEATLLELARRSVPDSRAAAILAYRRHGASDAQILREFSGS
;
A
#
# COMPACT_ATOMS: atom_id res chain seq x y z
N MET A 1 -15.75 12.97 95.73
CA MET A 1 -16.01 11.56 95.32
C MET A 1 -15.33 11.38 93.98
N GLU A 2 -14.01 11.19 93.88
CA GLU A 2 -13.18 10.09 94.41
C GLU A 2 -13.26 8.83 93.53
N ASN A 3 -12.06 8.32 93.20
CA ASN A 3 -11.65 7.13 92.43
C ASN A 3 -11.39 7.32 90.93
N LEU A 4 -10.14 7.43 90.47
CA LEU A 4 -9.00 6.47 90.44
C LEU A 4 -9.01 5.54 89.21
N ASP A 5 -8.28 6.01 88.20
CA ASP A 5 -7.22 5.35 87.41
C ASP A 5 -6.98 3.83 87.61
N ALA A 6 -7.00 3.08 86.51
CA ALA A 6 -6.20 1.86 86.30
C ALA A 6 -6.26 1.42 84.82
N GLY A 7 -5.09 1.35 84.19
CA GLY A 7 -4.93 1.23 82.74
C GLY A 7 -5.13 -0.14 82.12
N ARG A 8 -4.96 -0.19 80.79
CA ARG A 8 -4.23 -1.29 80.13
C ARG A 8 -3.80 -0.92 78.70
N VAL A 9 -2.49 -0.98 78.49
CA VAL A 9 -1.80 -0.94 77.20
C VAL A 9 -2.16 -2.19 76.39
N THR A 10 -2.69 -2.03 75.17
CA THR A 10 -2.82 -3.12 74.19
C THR A 10 -1.91 -2.89 72.99
N ARG A 11 -1.00 -3.84 72.83
CA ARG A 11 0.11 -3.93 71.87
C ARG A 11 -0.40 -4.03 70.42
N HIS A 12 0.24 -3.27 69.53
CA HIS A 12 0.23 -3.53 68.09
C HIS A 12 0.79 -4.92 67.78
N ARG A 13 0.06 -5.73 67.02
CA ARG A 13 0.57 -6.90 66.31
C ARG A 13 0.32 -6.72 64.82
N ALA A 14 1.37 -6.37 64.09
CA ALA A 14 1.44 -6.53 62.64
C ALA A 14 1.38 -8.04 62.32
N ARG A 15 0.38 -8.46 61.55
CA ARG A 15 0.31 -9.79 60.95
C ARG A 15 0.81 -9.69 59.51
N ALA A 16 1.99 -10.25 59.26
CA ALA A 16 2.45 -10.56 57.92
C ALA A 16 1.52 -11.64 57.32
N VAL A 17 0.81 -11.29 56.25
CA VAL A 17 0.03 -12.25 55.46
C VAL A 17 0.98 -12.85 54.43
N ALA A 18 1.59 -13.97 54.79
CA ALA A 18 2.29 -14.84 53.84
C ALA A 18 1.23 -15.55 52.97
N GLY A 19 0.81 -14.89 51.89
CA GLY A 19 -0.09 -15.46 50.89
C GLY A 19 0.62 -16.57 50.12
N ARG A 20 0.26 -17.83 50.41
CA ARG A 20 0.64 -18.98 49.60
C ARG A 20 0.06 -18.83 48.20
N VAL A 21 0.89 -18.45 47.23
CA VAL A 21 0.51 -18.46 45.82
C VAL A 21 0.20 -19.91 45.43
N PRO A 22 -0.99 -20.22 44.89
CA PRO A 22 -1.33 -21.58 44.52
C PRO A 22 -0.38 -22.06 43.41
N LEU A 23 0.20 -23.24 43.61
CA LEU A 23 1.21 -23.86 42.73
C LEU A 23 0.75 -23.93 41.26
N ALA A 24 -0.55 -24.01 41.03
CA ALA A 24 -1.18 -23.96 39.70
C ALA A 24 -0.95 -22.63 38.93
N ARG A 25 -0.88 -21.47 39.61
CA ARG A 25 -0.61 -20.17 38.96
C ARG A 25 0.84 -20.03 38.53
N VAL A 26 1.78 -20.63 39.27
CA VAL A 26 3.20 -20.66 38.92
C VAL A 26 3.43 -21.56 37.70
N VAL A 27 2.75 -22.70 37.64
CA VAL A 27 2.83 -23.62 36.48
C VAL A 27 2.24 -22.99 35.21
N LEU A 28 1.11 -22.26 35.32
CA LEU A 28 0.49 -21.59 34.16
C LEU A 28 1.40 -20.48 33.59
N LEU A 29 2.00 -19.67 34.46
CA LEU A 29 2.94 -18.62 34.02
C LEU A 29 4.21 -19.21 33.41
N ALA A 30 4.76 -20.27 34.00
CA ALA A 30 5.93 -20.97 33.46
C ALA A 30 5.63 -21.59 32.07
N ALA A 31 4.46 -22.21 31.91
CA ALA A 31 4.02 -22.76 30.63
C ALA A 31 3.81 -21.67 29.56
N LEU A 32 3.25 -20.52 29.94
CA LEU A 32 3.10 -19.38 29.03
C LEU A 32 4.47 -18.82 28.59
N THR A 33 5.41 -18.63 29.53
CA THR A 33 6.77 -18.16 29.20
C THR A 33 7.54 -19.15 28.33
N LEU A 34 7.32 -20.46 28.51
CA LEU A 34 7.94 -21.49 27.69
C LEU A 34 7.31 -21.57 26.28
N ALA A 35 6.01 -21.31 26.16
CA ALA A 35 5.34 -21.23 24.86
C ALA A 35 5.81 -20.01 24.05
N LEU A 36 6.07 -18.86 24.70
CA LEU A 36 6.64 -17.69 24.03
C LEU A 36 8.11 -17.88 23.62
N SER A 37 8.92 -18.63 24.37
CA SER A 37 10.32 -18.85 24.02
C SER A 37 10.51 -19.79 22.82
N VAL A 38 9.63 -20.78 22.64
CA VAL A 38 9.70 -21.69 21.48
C VAL A 38 9.27 -21.00 20.18
N ALA A 39 8.38 -20.00 20.24
CA ALA A 39 8.01 -19.18 19.07
C ALA A 39 9.08 -18.14 18.68
N ALA A 40 10.00 -17.79 19.59
CA ALA A 40 11.03 -16.77 19.36
C ALA A 40 12.37 -17.34 18.83
N CYS A 41 12.50 -18.66 18.70
CA CYS A 41 13.72 -19.33 18.23
C CYS A 41 13.61 -19.87 16.79
N HIS A 42 12.87 -19.19 15.91
CA HIS A 42 13.10 -19.36 14.49
C HIS A 42 14.37 -18.60 14.09
N HIS A 43 15.46 -19.36 14.01
CA HIS A 43 16.75 -18.97 13.46
C HIS A 43 16.60 -17.93 12.35
N LEU A 44 17.29 -16.79 12.53
CA LEU A 44 17.59 -15.82 11.48
C LEU A 44 18.43 -16.53 10.41
N LEU A 45 17.77 -17.29 9.55
CA LEU A 45 18.38 -17.80 8.33
C LEU A 45 18.79 -16.58 7.50
N PRO A 46 20.06 -16.48 7.07
CA PRO A 46 20.48 -15.41 6.18
C PRO A 46 19.54 -15.39 4.97
N VAL A 47 19.02 -14.20 4.65
CA VAL A 47 18.14 -14.03 3.49
C VAL A 47 18.97 -14.32 2.24
N ASP A 48 18.52 -15.29 1.43
CA ASP A 48 19.17 -15.61 0.16
C ASP A 48 18.94 -14.47 -0.83
N THR A 49 19.98 -13.71 -1.12
CA THR A 49 19.95 -12.59 -2.08
C THR A 49 20.31 -13.01 -3.49
N LYS A 50 20.52 -14.31 -3.76
CA LYS A 50 20.82 -14.83 -5.09
C LYS A 50 19.83 -14.37 -6.18
N PRO A 51 18.50 -14.26 -5.93
CA PRO A 51 17.58 -13.74 -6.93
C PRO A 51 17.82 -12.27 -7.32
N LEU A 52 18.63 -11.52 -6.57
CA LEU A 52 19.02 -10.14 -6.86
C LEU A 52 20.36 -10.05 -7.59
N GLU A 53 20.91 -11.18 -8.09
CA GLU A 53 22.07 -11.21 -8.98
C GLU A 53 21.77 -10.35 -10.24
N GLY A 54 22.29 -9.12 -10.25
CA GLY A 54 21.99 -8.10 -11.26
C GLY A 54 21.86 -6.69 -10.68
N MET A 55 21.41 -6.60 -9.42
CA MET A 55 21.40 -5.35 -8.67
C MET A 55 22.80 -5.03 -8.11
N SER A 56 23.08 -3.74 -7.97
CA SER A 56 24.28 -3.24 -7.29
C SER A 56 24.33 -3.66 -5.82
N TYR A 57 25.55 -3.84 -5.31
CA TYR A 57 25.78 -4.18 -3.91
C TYR A 57 25.14 -3.17 -2.95
N ASP A 58 25.25 -1.87 -3.25
CA ASP A 58 24.70 -0.80 -2.43
C ASP A 58 23.17 -0.87 -2.32
N ALA A 59 22.48 -1.27 -3.39
CA ALA A 59 21.03 -1.45 -3.37
C ALA A 59 20.64 -2.68 -2.51
N ILE A 60 21.39 -3.78 -2.64
CA ILE A 60 21.17 -4.98 -1.83
C ILE A 60 21.39 -4.69 -0.34
N GLU A 61 22.44 -3.95 0.03
CA GLU A 61 22.68 -3.54 1.41
C GLU A 61 21.57 -2.63 1.93
N GLN A 62 21.07 -1.69 1.13
CA GLN A 62 19.90 -0.88 1.50
C GLN A 62 18.63 -1.71 1.71
N LEU A 63 18.39 -2.74 0.90
CA LEU A 63 17.24 -3.63 1.13
C LEU A 63 17.39 -4.43 2.42
N LYS A 64 18.61 -4.86 2.76
CA LYS A 64 18.90 -5.53 4.04
C LYS A 64 18.67 -4.60 5.24
N THR A 65 19.08 -3.33 5.17
CA THR A 65 18.82 -2.36 6.25
C THR A 65 17.34 -2.04 6.43
N LEU A 66 16.52 -2.31 5.41
CA LEU A 66 15.06 -2.22 5.45
C LEU A 66 14.38 -3.53 5.88
N ASP A 67 15.14 -4.50 6.41
CA ASP A 67 14.65 -5.80 6.88
C ASP A 67 13.88 -6.60 5.80
N ILE A 68 14.42 -6.66 4.58
CA ILE A 68 13.83 -7.46 3.50
C ILE A 68 13.76 -8.95 3.86
N THR A 69 12.62 -9.57 3.58
CA THR A 69 12.41 -11.00 3.81
C THR A 69 12.62 -11.84 2.54
N ALA A 70 12.83 -13.15 2.68
CA ALA A 70 13.00 -14.07 1.55
C ALA A 70 11.86 -14.00 0.49
N PRO A 71 10.56 -13.98 0.83
CA PRO A 71 9.53 -13.83 -0.19
C PRO A 71 9.58 -12.47 -0.89
N GLU A 72 10.00 -11.41 -0.20
CA GLU A 72 10.10 -10.07 -0.77
C GLU A 72 11.29 -9.92 -1.71
N VAL A 73 12.37 -10.66 -1.48
CA VAL A 73 13.51 -10.74 -2.42
C VAL A 73 13.03 -11.18 -3.80
N ALA A 74 12.14 -12.18 -3.87
CA ALA A 74 11.59 -12.64 -5.15
C ALA A 74 10.75 -11.54 -5.84
N GLU A 75 10.02 -10.75 -5.06
CA GLU A 75 9.19 -9.65 -5.58
C GLU A 75 10.05 -8.48 -6.08
N VAL A 76 11.14 -8.15 -5.37
CA VAL A 76 12.12 -7.15 -5.84
C VAL A 76 12.79 -7.64 -7.14
N ALA A 77 13.18 -8.91 -7.19
CA ALA A 77 13.76 -9.50 -8.39
C ALA A 77 12.81 -9.39 -9.60
N LYS A 78 11.51 -9.66 -9.42
CA LYS A 78 10.49 -9.50 -10.48
C LYS A 78 10.42 -8.07 -11.00
N ALA A 79 10.37 -7.08 -10.09
CA ALA A 79 10.34 -5.66 -10.46
C ALA A 79 11.61 -5.27 -11.26
N HIS A 80 12.78 -5.65 -10.76
CA HIS A 80 14.06 -5.37 -11.40
C HIS A 80 14.17 -6.00 -12.81
N LEU A 81 13.83 -7.30 -12.93
CA LEU A 81 13.76 -8.00 -14.23
C LEU A 81 12.70 -7.43 -15.17
N GLY A 82 11.72 -6.69 -14.64
CA GLY A 82 10.75 -5.91 -15.39
C GLY A 82 11.30 -4.62 -16.01
N GLY A 83 12.56 -4.28 -15.72
CA GLY A 83 13.22 -3.05 -16.18
C GLY A 83 13.21 -1.91 -15.15
N PHE A 84 12.85 -2.18 -13.90
CA PHE A 84 12.87 -1.19 -12.82
C PHE A 84 14.29 -1.04 -12.25
N SER A 85 14.79 0.19 -12.18
CA SER A 85 16.14 0.47 -11.70
C SER A 85 16.36 0.06 -10.25
N ASP A 86 17.62 -0.17 -9.88
CA ASP A 86 18.03 -0.49 -8.51
C ASP A 86 17.51 0.52 -7.49
N HIS A 87 17.70 1.80 -7.81
CA HIS A 87 17.24 2.91 -6.97
C HIS A 87 15.71 2.85 -6.78
N SER A 88 14.96 2.71 -7.88
CA SER A 88 13.50 2.66 -7.80
C SER A 88 13.01 1.40 -7.08
N CYS A 89 13.70 0.26 -7.20
CA CYS A 89 13.41 -0.94 -6.40
C CYS A 89 13.53 -0.67 -4.89
N VAL A 90 14.60 0.01 -4.45
CA VAL A 90 14.79 0.39 -3.05
C VAL A 90 13.71 1.37 -2.59
N GLU A 91 13.41 2.40 -3.39
CA GLU A 91 12.34 3.38 -3.07
C GLU A 91 10.97 2.73 -2.97
N MET A 92 10.63 1.83 -3.91
CA MET A 92 9.39 1.06 -3.88
C MET A 92 9.30 0.23 -2.61
N PHE A 93 10.38 -0.47 -2.25
CA PHE A 93 10.42 -1.25 -1.01
C PHE A 93 10.20 -0.36 0.21
N ARG A 94 10.83 0.82 0.27
CA ARG A 94 10.65 1.80 1.34
C ARG A 94 9.18 2.26 1.46
N ILE A 95 8.49 2.55 0.35
CA ILE A 95 7.07 2.94 0.35
C ILE A 95 6.19 1.86 1.03
N PHE A 96 6.48 0.58 0.79
CA PHE A 96 5.74 -0.53 1.43
C PHE A 96 6.12 -0.69 2.91
N ARG A 97 7.40 -0.56 3.25
CA ARG A 97 7.90 -0.59 4.64
C ARG A 97 7.30 0.53 5.50
N GLU A 98 7.21 1.75 4.99
CA GLU A 98 6.60 2.89 5.69
C GLU A 98 5.12 2.66 6.06
N ARG A 99 4.45 1.73 5.36
CA ARG A 99 3.07 1.34 5.62
C ARG A 99 2.94 0.07 6.45
N HIS A 100 4.05 -0.51 6.87
CA HIS A 100 4.11 -1.82 7.51
C HIS A 100 3.46 -2.92 6.65
N GLN A 101 3.63 -2.85 5.32
CA GLN A 101 3.09 -3.81 4.36
C GLN A 101 4.21 -4.63 3.72
N ALA A 102 3.99 -5.93 3.56
CA ALA A 102 4.85 -6.81 2.77
C ALA A 102 4.96 -6.31 1.32
N PHE A 103 6.16 -6.28 0.76
CA PHE A 103 6.31 -5.98 -0.66
C PHE A 103 5.91 -7.20 -1.50
N ASN A 104 4.72 -7.15 -2.09
CA ASN A 104 4.11 -8.22 -2.89
C ASN A 104 3.60 -7.73 -4.26
N ALA A 105 4.17 -6.64 -4.76
CA ALA A 105 3.73 -5.96 -5.97
C ALA A 105 4.73 -6.08 -7.14
N GLY A 106 5.66 -7.04 -7.10
CA GLY A 106 6.73 -7.18 -8.10
C GLY A 106 6.18 -7.40 -9.50
N ASP A 107 5.18 -8.28 -9.66
CA ASP A 107 4.54 -8.55 -10.95
C ASP A 107 3.78 -7.31 -11.50
N ALA A 108 3.13 -6.55 -10.61
CA ALA A 108 2.42 -5.33 -10.99
C ALA A 108 3.39 -4.25 -11.49
N VAL A 109 4.49 -4.03 -10.75
CA VAL A 109 5.56 -3.09 -11.13
C VAL A 109 6.20 -3.50 -12.46
N ALA A 110 6.56 -4.77 -12.61
CA ALA A 110 7.14 -5.30 -13.84
C ALA A 110 6.19 -5.13 -15.04
N GLY A 111 4.89 -5.38 -14.85
CA GLY A 111 3.88 -5.19 -15.89
C GLY A 111 3.75 -3.72 -16.32
N LEU A 112 3.71 -2.78 -15.38
CA LEU A 112 3.65 -1.35 -15.67
C LEU A 112 4.91 -0.86 -16.41
N ALA A 113 6.10 -1.30 -15.98
CA ALA A 113 7.36 -0.96 -16.63
C ALA A 113 7.42 -1.48 -18.08
N ARG A 114 6.98 -2.73 -18.31
CA ARG A 114 6.95 -3.35 -19.65
C ARG A 114 6.04 -2.65 -20.64
N VAL A 115 4.95 -2.03 -20.18
CA VAL A 115 4.06 -1.21 -21.04
C VAL A 115 4.56 0.23 -21.18
N GLY A 116 5.78 0.52 -20.71
CA GLY A 116 6.44 1.81 -20.88
C GLY A 116 5.82 2.92 -20.05
N ILE A 117 5.38 2.62 -18.83
CA ILE A 117 5.07 3.63 -17.81
C ILE A 117 6.38 3.98 -17.08
N SER A 118 6.64 5.27 -16.91
CA SER A 118 7.85 5.76 -16.24
C SER A 118 7.95 5.31 -14.78
N GLU A 119 9.19 5.17 -14.29
CA GLU A 119 9.44 4.75 -12.91
C GLU A 119 8.83 5.73 -11.89
N ASP A 120 8.93 7.03 -12.15
CA ASP A 120 8.33 8.08 -11.31
C ASP A 120 6.82 7.92 -11.19
N THR A 121 6.13 7.64 -12.31
CA THR A 121 4.70 7.36 -12.30
C THR A 121 4.39 6.07 -11.54
N ILE A 122 5.18 5.01 -11.69
CA ILE A 122 4.98 3.74 -10.95
C ILE A 122 5.16 3.95 -9.44
N LEU A 123 6.18 4.71 -9.02
CA LEU A 123 6.39 5.08 -7.62
C LEU A 123 5.21 5.92 -7.09
N GLU A 124 4.69 6.85 -7.88
CA GLU A 124 3.51 7.63 -7.50
C GLU A 124 2.25 6.76 -7.37
N LEU A 125 2.05 5.79 -8.26
CA LEU A 125 0.97 4.81 -8.14
C LEU A 125 1.10 3.96 -6.87
N ALA A 126 2.34 3.61 -6.48
CA ALA A 126 2.60 2.97 -5.19
C ALA A 126 2.19 3.89 -4.04
N ARG A 127 2.57 5.17 -4.07
CA ARG A 127 2.18 6.19 -3.08
C ARG A 127 0.65 6.34 -2.95
N LEU A 128 -0.07 6.19 -4.05
CA LEU A 128 -1.54 6.22 -4.10
C LEU A 128 -2.23 4.89 -3.76
N LYS A 129 -1.48 3.83 -3.42
CA LYS A 129 -1.99 2.47 -3.19
C LYS A 129 -2.76 1.90 -4.39
N GLN A 130 -2.31 2.22 -5.61
CA GLN A 130 -2.97 1.80 -6.86
C GLN A 130 -2.27 0.63 -7.56
N LEU A 131 -1.22 0.06 -6.98
CA LEU A 131 -0.51 -1.09 -7.57
C LEU A 131 -1.26 -2.42 -7.42
N ASP A 132 -2.04 -2.61 -6.34
CA ASP A 132 -2.65 -3.91 -6.03
C ASP A 132 -3.78 -4.25 -7.03
N PHE A 133 -4.89 -3.49 -6.96
CA PHE A 133 -6.07 -3.74 -7.79
C PHE A 133 -6.08 -2.94 -9.09
N GLY A 134 -5.34 -1.82 -9.13
CA GLY A 134 -5.37 -0.86 -10.24
C GLY A 134 -4.39 -1.16 -11.37
N ALA A 135 -3.31 -1.92 -11.12
CA ALA A 135 -2.22 -2.05 -12.08
C ALA A 135 -2.66 -2.66 -13.43
N GLY A 136 -3.51 -3.69 -13.42
CA GLY A 136 -3.99 -4.31 -14.66
C GLY A 136 -4.80 -3.35 -15.54
N GLU A 137 -5.66 -2.53 -14.94
CA GLU A 137 -6.41 -1.52 -15.68
C GLU A 137 -5.50 -0.39 -16.18
N LEU A 138 -4.56 0.07 -15.36
CA LEU A 138 -3.59 1.09 -15.77
C LEU A 138 -2.71 0.60 -16.93
N GLN A 139 -2.30 -0.68 -16.92
CA GLN A 139 -1.64 -1.31 -18.06
C GLN A 139 -2.52 -1.30 -19.30
N ALA A 140 -3.79 -1.69 -19.18
CA ALA A 140 -4.74 -1.67 -20.30
C ALA A 140 -4.98 -0.24 -20.83
N MET A 141 -5.07 0.75 -19.96
CA MET A 141 -5.17 2.18 -20.33
C MET A 141 -3.95 2.63 -21.13
N ARG A 142 -2.75 2.27 -20.67
CA ARG A 142 -1.50 2.60 -21.36
C ARG A 142 -1.43 1.93 -22.73
N LEU A 143 -1.75 0.64 -22.82
CA LEU A 143 -1.79 -0.12 -24.07
C LEU A 143 -2.85 0.40 -25.04
N ALA A 144 -3.95 0.95 -24.52
CA ALA A 144 -4.91 1.63 -25.34
C ALA A 144 -4.30 2.90 -25.96
N GLY A 145 -3.29 3.52 -25.35
CA GLY A 145 -2.66 4.75 -25.81
C GLY A 145 -3.04 5.97 -24.98
N LEU A 146 -3.63 5.79 -23.78
CA LEU A 146 -3.81 6.89 -22.84
C LEU A 146 -2.46 7.32 -22.25
N SER A 147 -2.29 8.63 -22.08
CA SER A 147 -1.08 9.22 -21.52
C SER A 147 -0.96 9.04 -20.00
N GLU A 148 0.27 8.99 -19.48
CA GLU A 148 0.53 8.86 -18.03
C GLU A 148 -0.15 9.92 -17.16
N PRO A 149 -0.29 11.20 -17.58
CA PRO A 149 -1.09 12.17 -16.84
C PRO A 149 -2.54 11.75 -16.63
N ILE A 150 -3.18 11.11 -17.62
CA ILE A 150 -4.55 10.58 -17.48
C ILE A 150 -4.55 9.41 -16.49
N LEU A 151 -3.58 8.50 -16.59
CA LEU A 151 -3.45 7.36 -15.67
C LEU A 151 -3.30 7.84 -14.21
N LEU A 152 -2.42 8.80 -13.96
CA LEU A 152 -2.21 9.38 -12.63
C LEU A 152 -3.44 10.12 -12.13
N GLU A 153 -4.15 10.84 -12.98
CA GLU A 153 -5.37 11.53 -12.56
C GLU A 153 -6.46 10.53 -12.16
N VAL A 154 -6.66 9.47 -12.94
CA VAL A 154 -7.59 8.38 -12.60
C VAL A 154 -7.19 7.72 -11.27
N ALA A 155 -5.90 7.43 -11.09
CA ALA A 155 -5.35 6.86 -9.86
C ALA A 155 -5.59 7.76 -8.64
N ARG A 156 -5.38 9.08 -8.76
CA ARG A 156 -5.63 10.06 -7.69
C ARG A 156 -7.10 10.14 -7.30
N HIS A 157 -7.99 10.20 -8.29
CA HIS A 157 -9.43 10.24 -8.01
C HIS A 157 -9.89 8.97 -7.29
N ARG A 158 -9.42 7.79 -7.71
CA ARG A 158 -9.73 6.52 -7.04
C ARG A 158 -9.20 6.46 -5.62
N ALA A 159 -7.94 6.86 -5.42
CA ALA A 159 -7.33 6.93 -4.09
C ALA A 159 -8.10 7.88 -3.15
N ALA A 160 -8.69 8.95 -3.70
CA ALA A 160 -9.54 9.89 -2.99
C ALA A 160 -11.02 9.47 -2.88
N GLY A 161 -11.41 8.31 -3.43
CA GLY A 161 -12.81 7.86 -3.48
C GLY A 161 -13.73 8.74 -4.34
N LYS A 162 -13.16 9.55 -5.23
CA LYS A 162 -13.91 10.42 -6.13
C LYS A 162 -14.37 9.67 -7.38
N PRO A 163 -15.53 10.04 -7.94
CA PRO A 163 -15.96 9.51 -9.22
C PRO A 163 -14.95 9.85 -10.32
N VAL A 164 -14.73 8.91 -11.23
CA VAL A 164 -13.92 9.10 -12.42
C VAL A 164 -14.39 8.15 -13.53
N LEU A 165 -14.15 8.52 -14.78
CA LEU A 165 -14.36 7.66 -15.93
C LEU A 165 -13.48 6.40 -15.79
N ALA A 166 -14.03 5.23 -16.10
CA ALA A 166 -13.27 3.99 -16.14
C ALA A 166 -12.27 4.02 -17.29
N GLY A 167 -11.17 3.27 -17.18
CA GLY A 167 -10.14 3.18 -18.20
C GLY A 167 -10.68 2.72 -19.56
N ALA A 168 -11.63 1.79 -19.55
CA ALA A 168 -12.34 1.34 -20.76
C ALA A 168 -13.14 2.46 -21.43
N SER A 169 -13.85 3.27 -20.66
CA SER A 169 -14.62 4.42 -21.17
C SER A 169 -13.71 5.51 -21.73
N LEU A 170 -12.60 5.81 -21.06
CA LEU A 170 -11.59 6.75 -21.56
C LEU A 170 -10.98 6.27 -22.89
N ALA A 171 -10.66 4.98 -22.99
CA ALA A 171 -10.15 4.40 -24.22
C ALA A 171 -11.18 4.46 -25.36
N GLN A 172 -12.47 4.20 -25.08
CA GLN A 172 -13.53 4.35 -26.07
C GLN A 172 -13.68 5.80 -26.53
N LEU A 173 -13.66 6.77 -25.61
CA LEU A 173 -13.74 8.19 -25.94
C LEU A 173 -12.58 8.62 -26.85
N ARG A 174 -11.35 8.20 -26.54
CA ARG A 174 -10.20 8.42 -27.41
C ARG A 174 -10.40 7.83 -28.80
N ASN A 175 -10.88 6.59 -28.88
CA ASN A 175 -11.16 5.91 -30.16
C ASN A 175 -12.27 6.60 -30.97
N THR A 176 -13.17 7.35 -30.33
CA THR A 176 -14.14 8.22 -31.02
C THR A 176 -13.59 9.62 -31.38
N GLY A 177 -12.28 9.82 -31.22
CA GLY A 177 -11.58 11.03 -31.60
C GLY A 177 -11.67 12.15 -30.58
N VAL A 178 -12.01 11.88 -29.31
CA VAL A 178 -11.85 12.87 -28.23
C VAL A 178 -10.36 13.04 -27.93
N HIS A 179 -9.87 14.28 -27.87
CA HIS A 179 -8.44 14.56 -27.71
C HIS A 179 -7.96 14.29 -26.28
N GLU A 180 -6.69 13.92 -26.13
CA GLU A 180 -6.05 13.63 -24.83
C GLU A 180 -6.24 14.77 -23.81
N ALA A 181 -6.11 16.03 -24.22
CA ALA A 181 -6.33 17.18 -23.34
C ALA A 181 -7.75 17.21 -22.76
N THR A 182 -8.74 16.86 -23.58
CA THR A 182 -10.15 16.77 -23.19
C THR A 182 -10.39 15.59 -22.25
N LEU A 183 -9.78 14.44 -22.53
CA LEU A 183 -9.88 13.25 -21.66
C LEU A 183 -9.27 13.53 -20.28
N LEU A 184 -8.12 14.18 -20.23
CA LEU A 184 -7.49 14.60 -18.98
C LEU A 184 -8.38 15.57 -18.20
N GLU A 185 -8.99 16.53 -18.89
CA GLU A 185 -9.87 17.50 -18.24
C GLU A 185 -11.16 16.85 -17.71
N LEU A 186 -11.74 15.88 -18.44
CA LEU A 186 -12.86 15.08 -17.94
C LEU A 186 -12.46 14.28 -16.68
N ALA A 187 -11.25 13.72 -16.64
CA ALA A 187 -10.74 13.01 -15.47
C ALA A 187 -10.58 13.97 -14.27
N ARG A 188 -9.92 15.11 -14.45
CA ARG A 188 -9.72 16.15 -13.42
C ARG A 188 -11.02 16.66 -12.81
N ARG A 189 -12.07 16.74 -13.63
CA ARG A 189 -13.39 17.21 -13.19
C ARG A 189 -14.18 16.17 -12.40
N SER A 190 -13.64 14.98 -12.14
CA SER A 190 -14.37 13.88 -11.47
C SER A 190 -15.60 13.42 -12.25
N VAL A 191 -15.58 13.44 -13.58
CA VAL A 191 -16.75 12.97 -14.37
C VAL A 191 -16.94 11.47 -14.11
N PRO A 192 -18.10 11.02 -13.60
CA PRO A 192 -18.32 9.61 -13.30
C PRO A 192 -18.48 8.78 -14.58
N ASP A 193 -18.12 7.50 -14.49
CA ASP A 193 -18.25 6.55 -15.60
C ASP A 193 -19.70 6.42 -16.14
N SER A 194 -20.71 6.64 -15.31
CA SER A 194 -22.12 6.67 -15.72
C SER A 194 -22.44 7.73 -16.79
N ARG A 195 -21.58 8.72 -16.98
CA ARG A 195 -21.71 9.75 -18.03
C ARG A 195 -21.04 9.36 -19.36
N ALA A 196 -20.24 8.29 -19.40
CA ALA A 196 -19.47 7.91 -20.58
C ALA A 196 -20.35 7.71 -21.83
N ALA A 197 -21.47 7.00 -21.69
CA ALA A 197 -22.38 6.74 -22.80
C ALA A 197 -23.00 8.02 -23.38
N ALA A 198 -23.33 8.99 -22.52
CA ALA A 198 -23.85 10.29 -22.94
C ALA A 198 -22.78 11.10 -23.69
N ILE A 199 -21.54 11.11 -23.20
CA ILE A 199 -20.42 11.79 -23.87
C ILE A 199 -20.15 11.16 -25.25
N LEU A 200 -20.13 9.83 -25.33
CA LEU A 200 -19.94 9.10 -26.59
C LEU A 200 -21.05 9.43 -27.60
N ALA A 201 -22.31 9.44 -27.17
CA ALA A 201 -23.43 9.83 -28.02
C ALA A 201 -23.27 11.29 -28.49
N TYR A 202 -22.94 12.21 -27.58
CA TYR A 202 -22.74 13.62 -27.89
C TYR A 202 -21.63 13.81 -28.92
N ARG A 203 -20.50 13.11 -28.77
CA ARG A 203 -19.41 13.12 -29.75
C ARG A 203 -19.84 12.56 -31.11
N ARG A 204 -20.57 11.44 -31.14
CA ARG A 204 -21.09 10.85 -32.38
C ARG A 204 -22.06 11.77 -33.13
N HIS A 205 -22.75 12.67 -32.43
CA HIS A 205 -23.58 13.71 -33.02
C HIS A 205 -22.79 14.96 -33.47
N GLY A 206 -21.45 14.90 -33.51
CA GLY A 206 -20.60 15.95 -34.03
C GLY A 206 -20.19 17.00 -33.00
N ALA A 207 -20.41 16.76 -31.70
CA ALA A 207 -19.96 17.68 -30.68
C ALA A 207 -18.44 17.80 -30.65
N SER A 208 -17.96 19.05 -30.65
CA SER A 208 -16.56 19.39 -30.41
C SER A 208 -16.15 19.12 -28.97
N ASP A 209 -14.85 19.00 -28.76
CA ASP A 209 -14.24 18.82 -27.44
C ASP A 209 -14.61 19.96 -26.47
N ALA A 210 -14.65 21.21 -26.96
CA ALA A 210 -15.09 22.34 -26.17
C ALA A 210 -16.58 22.26 -25.76
N GLN A 211 -17.45 21.72 -26.63
CA GLN A 211 -18.84 21.46 -26.28
C GLN A 211 -18.95 20.35 -25.23
N ILE A 212 -18.19 19.26 -25.37
CA ILE A 212 -18.13 18.18 -24.38
C ILE A 212 -17.73 18.74 -23.01
N LEU A 213 -16.68 19.56 -22.93
CA LEU A 213 -16.26 20.14 -21.65
C LEU A 213 -17.25 21.15 -21.07
N ARG A 214 -18.06 21.83 -21.88
CA ARG A 214 -19.10 22.71 -21.36
C ARG A 214 -20.30 21.94 -20.79
N GLU A 215 -20.68 20.85 -21.44
CA GLU A 215 -21.84 20.05 -21.05
C GLU A 215 -21.53 19.11 -19.88
N PHE A 216 -20.34 18.50 -19.89
CA PHE A 216 -19.94 17.48 -18.93
C PHE A 216 -18.88 18.05 -17.98
N SER A 217 -19.33 18.86 -17.01
CA SER A 217 -18.57 19.13 -15.79
C SER A 217 -18.88 18.05 -14.76
N GLY A 218 -17.87 17.47 -14.13
CA GLY A 218 -18.12 16.61 -12.98
C GLY A 218 -18.45 17.42 -11.73
N SER A 219 -18.83 16.70 -10.69
CA SER A 219 -19.35 17.20 -9.40
C SER A 219 -18.26 17.52 -8.39
#